data_AF-A0A9X9LTS5-F1
#
_entry.id   AF-A0A9X9LTS5-F1
#
_cell.length_a   1.000
_cell.length_b   1.000
_cell.length_c   1.000
_cell.angle_alpha   90.00
_cell.angle_beta   90.00
_cell.angle_gamma   90.00
#
_symmetry.space_group_name_H-M   'P 1'
#
loop_
_entity.id
_entity.type
_entity.pdbx_description
1 polymer ?
#
loop_
_entity_poly.entity_id
_entity_poly.type
_entity_poly.pdbx_seq_one_letter_code
_entity_poly.pdbx_strand_id
1 'polypeptide(L)'
;MVCHGVPLVTISRGKVVYEAGVFSVSAGDGKFIPRKPFAEYVYKRIKQRDQTCTPTPVEREPYKGEVVTVKSTETKEDSLAGIRKPAPP
;
A
#
# COMPACT_ATOMS: atom_id res chain seq x y z
N MET A 1 28.66 29.15 10.04
CA MET A 1 27.28 29.03 9.51
C MET A 1 26.35 29.64 10.55
N VAL A 2 25.37 30.47 10.17
CA VAL A 2 24.40 31.09 11.10
C VAL A 2 23.03 30.43 10.88
N CYS A 3 22.44 29.89 11.94
CA CYS A 3 21.12 29.25 11.92
C CYS A 3 20.17 30.04 12.81
N HIS A 4 18.98 30.36 12.30
CA HIS A 4 17.92 31.01 13.05
C HIS A 4 16.88 29.98 13.51
N GLY A 5 16.33 30.14 14.72
CA GLY A 5 15.32 29.23 15.29
C GLY A 5 15.93 27.97 15.92
N VAL A 6 16.62 28.13 17.05
CA VAL A 6 17.24 27.02 17.80
C VAL A 6 16.31 26.57 18.93
N PRO A 7 16.14 25.26 19.18
CA PRO A 7 15.35 24.80 20.32
C PRO A 7 16.01 25.20 21.64
N LEU A 8 15.27 25.89 22.51
CA LEU A 8 15.72 26.20 23.88
C LEU A 8 15.50 25.02 24.82
N VAL A 9 14.39 24.31 24.63
CA VAL A 9 13.96 23.15 25.42
C VAL A 9 13.40 22.09 24.48
N THR A 10 13.71 20.82 24.73
CA THR A 10 13.09 19.67 24.05
C THR A 10 12.43 18.77 25.06
N ILE A 11 11.16 18.43 24.82
CA ILE A 11 10.39 17.52 25.65
C ILE A 11 10.20 16.21 24.88
N SER A 12 10.53 15.10 25.53
CA SER A 12 10.26 13.76 25.02
C SER A 12 9.55 12.96 26.09
N ARG A 13 8.42 12.33 25.74
CA ARG A 13 7.64 11.47 26.64
C ARG A 13 7.27 12.13 27.98
N GLY A 14 7.01 13.44 27.97
CA GLY A 14 6.66 14.23 29.16
C GLY A 14 7.83 14.62 30.06
N LYS A 15 9.07 14.40 29.62
CA LYS A 15 10.29 14.81 30.35
C LYS A 15 11.07 15.84 29.54
N VAL A 16 11.67 16.80 30.23
CA VAL A 16 12.67 17.70 29.64
C VAL A 16 13.95 16.90 29.42
N VAL A 17 14.32 16.70 28.15
CA VAL A 17 15.51 15.91 27.75
C VAL A 17 16.66 16.78 27.26
N TYR A 18 16.37 18.03 26.93
CA TYR A 18 17.35 19.03 26.53
C TYR A 18 16.88 20.39 27.02
N GLU A 19 17.77 21.12 27.69
CA GLU A 19 17.53 22.47 28.17
C GLU A 19 18.86 23.21 28.29
N ALA A 20 18.91 24.48 27.88
CA ALA A 20 20.07 25.35 28.02
C ALA A 20 21.41 24.74 27.52
N GLY A 21 21.36 23.94 26.45
CA GLY A 21 22.57 23.31 25.88
C GLY A 21 22.96 21.97 26.51
N VAL A 22 22.26 21.50 27.54
CA VAL A 22 22.57 20.27 28.27
C VAL A 22 21.54 19.18 27.97
N PHE A 23 22.01 17.95 27.76
CA PHE A 23 21.15 16.78 27.58
C PHE A 23 20.98 16.01 28.90
N SER A 24 19.73 15.72 29.26
CA SER A 24 19.31 14.97 30.45
C SER A 24 18.60 13.67 30.04
N VAL A 25 19.31 12.80 29.32
CA VAL A 25 18.76 11.55 28.75
C VAL A 25 19.69 10.36 28.96
N SER A 26 19.11 9.17 29.12
CA SER A 26 19.79 7.89 29.28
C SER A 26 19.59 7.01 28.04
N ALA A 27 20.59 6.18 27.71
CA ALA A 27 20.42 5.19 26.64
C ALA A 27 19.27 4.23 27.00
N GLY A 28 18.28 4.12 26.10
CA GLY A 28 17.08 3.31 26.33
C GLY A 28 15.84 4.08 26.82
N ASP A 29 15.92 5.40 27.04
CA ASP A 29 14.74 6.22 27.37
C ASP A 29 13.71 6.28 26.21
N GLY A 30 14.20 6.09 24.98
CA GLY A 30 13.36 5.91 23.80
C GLY A 30 12.59 4.59 23.85
N LYS A 31 11.41 4.56 23.24
CA LYS A 31 10.63 3.31 23.07
C LYS A 31 10.27 3.10 21.62
N PHE A 32 10.22 1.84 21.21
CA PHE A 32 9.66 1.46 19.93
C PHE A 32 8.17 1.84 19.85
N ILE A 33 7.75 2.40 18.71
CA ILE A 33 6.35 2.73 18.42
C ILE A 33 5.86 1.78 17.32
N PRO A 34 5.13 0.70 17.65
CA PRO A 34 4.52 -0.15 16.64
C PRO A 34 3.44 0.62 15.88
N ARG A 35 3.55 0.64 14.54
CA ARG A 35 2.55 1.27 13.68
C ARG A 35 1.57 0.23 13.17
N LYS A 36 0.27 0.53 13.27
CA LYS A 36 -0.76 -0.30 12.65
C LYS A 36 -0.68 -0.17 11.12
N PRO A 37 -0.86 -1.26 10.35
CA PRO A 37 -0.99 -1.16 8.91
C PRO A 37 -2.27 -0.40 8.53
N PHE A 38 -2.38 0.01 7.26
CA PHE A 38 -3.56 0.66 6.70
C PHE A 38 -3.99 1.95 7.42
N ALA A 39 -3.03 2.85 7.64
CA ALA A 39 -3.30 4.17 8.24
C ALA A 39 -4.44 4.89 7.51
N GLU A 40 -5.42 5.38 8.27
CA GLU A 40 -6.66 5.95 7.71
C GLU A 40 -6.37 7.13 6.77
N TYR A 41 -5.46 8.04 7.15
CA TYR A 41 -5.08 9.19 6.33
C TYR A 41 -4.69 8.81 4.89
N VAL A 42 -4.03 7.65 4.72
CA VAL A 42 -3.60 7.15 3.41
C VAL A 42 -4.67 6.29 2.76
N TYR A 43 -5.20 5.30 3.49
CA TYR A 43 -6.02 4.23 2.92
C TYR A 43 -7.52 4.53 2.88
N LYS A 44 -8.01 5.60 3.51
CA LYS A 44 -9.44 5.95 3.49
C LYS A 44 -9.96 6.14 2.06
N ARG A 45 -9.20 6.85 1.22
CA ARG A 45 -9.57 7.05 -0.19
C ARG A 45 -9.43 5.79 -1.03
N ILE A 46 -8.45 4.96 -0.72
CA ILE A 46 -8.23 3.68 -1.42
C ILE A 46 -9.40 2.73 -1.16
N LYS A 47 -9.83 2.58 0.10
CA LYS A 47 -11.01 1.77 0.45
C LYS A 47 -12.27 2.21 -0.28
N GLN A 48 -12.51 3.52 -0.38
CA GLN A 48 -13.64 4.05 -1.13
C GLN A 48 -13.55 3.69 -2.62
N ARG A 49 -12.38 3.89 -3.23
CA ARG A 49 -12.14 3.57 -4.64
C ARG A 49 -12.32 2.08 -4.91
N ASP A 50 -11.81 1.21 -4.04
CA ASP A 50 -11.93 -0.23 -4.19
C ASP A 50 -13.40 -0.68 -4.14
N GLN A 51 -14.26 0.04 -3.39
CA GLN A 51 -15.69 -0.22 -3.33
C GLN A 51 -16.47 0.34 -4.54
N THR A 52 -16.11 1.54 -5.02
CA THR A 52 -16.91 2.25 -6.02
C THR A 52 -16.41 2.09 -7.46
N CYS A 53 -15.14 1.75 -7.66
CA CYS A 53 -14.50 1.75 -8.97
C CYS A 53 -14.20 0.33 -9.46
N THR A 54 -15.00 -0.65 -9.05
CA THR A 54 -14.95 -2.00 -9.61
C THR A 54 -15.42 -1.95 -11.08
N PRO A 55 -14.60 -2.43 -12.03
CA PRO A 55 -14.96 -2.36 -13.45
C PRO A 55 -16.15 -3.28 -13.73
N THR A 56 -17.17 -2.75 -14.39
CA THR A 56 -18.38 -3.50 -14.75
C THR A 56 -18.24 -4.06 -16.17
N PRO A 57 -18.40 -5.38 -16.39
CA PRO A 57 -18.40 -5.93 -17.74
C PRO A 57 -19.62 -5.45 -18.52
N VAL A 58 -19.46 -5.26 -19.83
CA VAL A 58 -20.59 -4.96 -20.71
C VAL A 58 -21.34 -6.25 -20.98
N GLU A 59 -22.65 -6.26 -20.73
CA GLU A 59 -23.51 -7.38 -21.07
C GLU A 59 -23.61 -7.50 -22.61
N ARG A 60 -23.21 -8.66 -23.13
CA ARG A 60 -23.21 -8.96 -24.57
C ARG A 60 -23.64 -10.41 -24.78
N GLU A 61 -24.33 -10.65 -25.88
CA GLU A 61 -24.54 -12.02 -26.33
C GLU A 61 -23.19 -12.65 -26.74
N PRO A 62 -23.01 -13.97 -26.53
CA PRO A 62 -21.84 -14.68 -27.02
C PRO A 62 -21.63 -14.48 -28.52
N TYR A 63 -20.39 -14.23 -28.93
CA TYR A 63 -20.06 -14.07 -30.35
C TYR A 63 -20.35 -15.36 -31.13
N LYS A 64 -21.17 -15.25 -32.18
CA LYS A 64 -21.55 -16.36 -33.08
C LYS A 64 -20.97 -16.24 -34.50
N GLY A 65 -20.20 -15.18 -34.77
CA GLY A 65 -19.63 -14.98 -36.10
C GLY A 65 -18.48 -15.96 -36.37
N GLU A 66 -18.05 -16.03 -37.63
CA GLU A 66 -16.89 -16.84 -38.00
C GLU A 66 -15.62 -16.28 -37.35
N VAL A 67 -14.75 -17.20 -36.90
CA VAL A 67 -13.43 -16.87 -36.33
C VAL A 67 -12.39 -17.50 -37.24
N VAL A 68 -11.48 -16.70 -37.78
CA VAL A 68 -10.37 -17.21 -38.58
C VAL A 68 -9.35 -17.89 -37.67
N THR A 69 -9.02 -19.14 -37.95
CA THR A 69 -7.94 -19.87 -37.27
C THR A 69 -6.59 -19.37 -37.75
N VAL A 70 -5.97 -18.51 -36.96
CA VAL A 70 -4.57 -18.15 -37.15
C VAL A 70 -3.74 -19.38 -36.76
N LYS A 71 -2.98 -19.95 -37.69
CA LYS A 71 -2.07 -21.07 -37.39
C LYS A 71 -1.05 -20.59 -36.36
N SER A 72 -1.20 -21.03 -35.11
CA SER A 72 -0.10 -20.97 -34.15
C SER A 72 1.05 -21.78 -34.72
N THR A 73 2.22 -21.16 -34.84
CA THR A 73 3.47 -21.88 -35.04
C THR A 73 3.69 -22.75 -33.80
N GLU A 74 3.21 -23.98 -33.85
CA GLU A 74 3.36 -24.98 -32.81
C GLU A 74 4.83 -25.39 -32.72
N THR A 75 5.47 -25.04 -31.61
CA THR A 75 6.37 -25.98 -30.96
C THR A 75 5.52 -26.72 -29.94
N LYS A 76 5.55 -28.06 -30.02
CA LYS A 76 4.67 -29.02 -29.34
C LYS A 76 4.52 -28.82 -27.82
N GLU A 77 3.28 -29.08 -27.39
CA GLU A 77 2.83 -29.76 -26.15
C GLU A 77 3.20 -29.16 -24.79
N ASP A 78 2.19 -28.66 -24.05
CA ASP A 78 1.63 -29.49 -22.98
C ASP A 78 0.26 -28.99 -22.49
N SER A 79 -0.62 -29.96 -22.31
CA SER A 79 -2.02 -29.88 -21.90
C SER A 79 -2.22 -29.54 -20.41
N LEU A 80 -3.39 -28.96 -20.12
CA LEU A 80 -3.97 -28.59 -18.82
C LEU A 80 -3.55 -27.22 -18.22
N ALA A 81 -4.29 -26.16 -18.56
CA ALA A 81 -4.42 -24.98 -17.71
C ALA A 81 -5.90 -24.68 -17.47
N GLY A 82 -6.36 -25.05 -16.29
CA GLY A 82 -7.76 -25.05 -15.89
C GLY A 82 -8.41 -23.67 -15.75
N ILE A 83 -9.73 -23.75 -15.71
CA ILE A 83 -10.69 -22.69 -15.40
C ILE A 83 -10.24 -21.94 -14.13
N ARG A 84 -9.72 -20.72 -14.29
CA ARG A 84 -9.53 -19.80 -13.15
C ARG A 84 -10.87 -19.14 -12.85
N LYS A 85 -11.62 -19.72 -11.91
CA LYS A 85 -12.73 -19.00 -11.26
C LYS A 85 -12.18 -17.76 -10.54
N PRO A 86 -12.80 -16.57 -10.68
CA PRO A 86 -12.47 -15.45 -9.82
C PRO A 86 -12.87 -15.79 -8.37
N ALA A 87 -11.96 -15.54 -7.43
CA ALA A 87 -12.21 -15.73 -6.00
C ALA A 87 -13.29 -14.75 -5.50
N PRO A 88 -14.25 -15.18 -4.67
CA PRO A 88 -15.20 -14.28 -4.02
C PRO A 88 -14.53 -13.51 -2.86
N PRO A 89 -15.15 -12.41 -2.37
CA PRO A 89 -14.57 -11.51 -1.36
C PRO A 89 -14.30 -12.17 -0.01
#